data_AF-A0A081NF57-F1
#
_entry.id   AF-A0A081NF57-F1
#
_cell.length_a   1.000
_cell.length_b   1.000
_cell.length_c   1.000
_cell.angle_alpha   90.00
_cell.angle_beta   90.00
_cell.angle_gamma   90.00
#
_symmetry.space_group_name_H-M   'P 1'
#
loop_
_entity.id
_entity.type
_entity.pdbx_description
1 polymer ?
#
loop_
_entity_poly.entity_id
_entity_poly.type
_entity_poly.pdbx_seq_one_letter_code
_entity_poly.pdbx_strand_id
1 'polypeptide(L)'
;MLRKLSLAVVLLTTFFSINAVAGNSVTISAYKNLNEKHLNSLKLHINGVGQGFLWSNNIEGRKPFYCSPGKLALNADNYMQIIDSQIPLYEKSGKDFPIEMLLLFGLQEAFPCKS
;
A
#
# COMPACT_ATOMS: atom_id res chain seq x y z
N MET A 1 39.18 2.16 -33.56
CA MET A 1 38.61 2.97 -32.45
C MET A 1 37.08 2.88 -32.43
N LEU A 2 36.38 3.13 -33.54
CA LEU A 2 34.91 3.04 -33.64
C LEU A 2 34.29 1.73 -33.12
N ARG A 3 34.83 0.54 -33.46
CA ARG A 3 34.29 -0.76 -33.00
C ARG A 3 34.29 -0.95 -31.47
N LYS A 4 35.29 -0.39 -30.76
CA LYS A 4 35.36 -0.48 -29.29
C LYS A 4 34.38 0.50 -28.61
N LEU A 5 34.13 1.64 -29.26
CA LEU A 5 33.13 2.62 -28.83
C LEU A 5 31.70 2.07 -29.02
N SER A 6 31.43 1.38 -30.13
CA SER A 6 30.14 0.72 -30.39
C SER A 6 29.84 -0.39 -29.37
N LEU A 7 30.84 -1.19 -28.98
CA LEU A 7 30.64 -2.26 -28.00
C LEU A 7 30.38 -1.73 -26.59
N ALA A 8 31.08 -0.65 -26.19
CA ALA A 8 30.87 0.01 -24.90
C ALA A 8 29.48 0.66 -24.81
N VAL A 9 28.99 1.26 -25.89
CA VAL A 9 27.64 1.84 -25.95
C VAL A 9 26.54 0.77 -25.85
N VAL A 10 26.73 -0.39 -26.48
CA VAL A 10 25.78 -1.53 -26.37
C VAL A 10 25.78 -2.16 -24.96
N LEU A 11 26.94 -2.22 -24.30
CA LEU A 11 27.02 -2.67 -22.91
C LEU A 11 26.40 -1.66 -21.92
N LEU A 12 26.47 -0.36 -22.21
CA LEU A 12 25.90 0.67 -21.33
C LEU A 12 24.36 0.75 -21.45
N THR A 13 23.81 0.50 -22.64
CA THR A 13 22.34 0.50 -22.85
C THR A 13 21.65 -0.74 -22.29
N THR A 14 22.35 -1.87 -22.20
CA THR A 14 21.80 -3.11 -21.63
C THR A 14 21.70 -3.08 -20.10
N PHE A 15 22.53 -2.29 -19.41
CA PHE A 15 22.41 -2.08 -17.95
C PHE A 15 21.23 -1.17 -17.55
N PHE A 16 20.67 -0.40 -18.48
CA PHE A 16 19.52 0.50 -18.24
C PHE A 16 18.16 -0.10 -18.60
N SER A 17 18.10 -1.40 -18.93
CA SER A 17 16.83 -2.13 -19.01
C SER A 17 16.34 -2.43 -17.60
N ILE A 18 15.91 -1.37 -16.90
CA ILE A 18 15.31 -1.42 -15.58
C ILE A 18 14.07 -2.32 -15.71
N ASN A 19 14.08 -3.46 -15.02
CA ASN A 19 12.90 -4.29 -14.85
C ASN A 19 11.80 -3.41 -14.26
N ALA A 20 10.82 -3.02 -15.08
CA ALA A 20 9.58 -2.45 -14.58
C ALA A 20 8.88 -3.57 -13.78
N VAL A 21 9.18 -3.64 -12.49
CA VAL A 21 8.37 -4.44 -11.57
C VAL A 21 7.03 -3.73 -11.52
N ALA A 22 6.06 -4.28 -12.25
CA ALA A 22 4.66 -3.92 -12.08
C ALA A 22 4.29 -4.28 -10.64
N GLY A 23 4.35 -3.31 -9.74
CA GLY A 23 3.85 -3.44 -8.38
C GLY A 23 2.34 -3.58 -8.45
N ASN A 24 1.85 -4.82 -8.42
CA ASN A 24 0.42 -5.07 -8.33
C ASN A 24 -0.02 -4.76 -6.89
N SER A 25 -1.12 -4.03 -6.73
CA SER A 25 -1.75 -3.86 -5.42
C SER A 25 -2.24 -5.19 -4.88
N VAL A 26 -2.27 -5.34 -3.56
CA VAL A 26 -2.83 -6.55 -2.94
C VAL A 26 -4.34 -6.42 -2.95
N THR A 27 -5.03 -7.28 -3.67
CA THR A 27 -6.50 -7.25 -3.76
C THR A 27 -7.16 -8.02 -2.62
N ILE A 28 -8.48 -7.86 -2.43
CA ILE A 28 -9.27 -8.63 -1.46
C ILE A 28 -9.08 -10.14 -1.69
N SER A 29 -9.15 -10.58 -2.95
CA SER A 29 -9.00 -12.00 -3.28
C SER A 29 -7.60 -12.52 -2.91
N ALA A 30 -6.54 -11.77 -3.20
CA ALA A 30 -5.18 -12.14 -2.83
C ALA A 30 -4.98 -12.15 -1.30
N TYR A 31 -5.54 -11.17 -0.61
CA TYR A 31 -5.51 -11.07 0.86
C TYR A 31 -6.20 -12.25 1.55
N LYS A 32 -7.38 -12.66 1.07
CA LYS A 32 -8.12 -13.80 1.63
C LYS A 32 -7.45 -15.15 1.36
N ASN A 33 -6.71 -15.27 0.27
CA ASN A 33 -5.98 -16.48 -0.10
C ASN A 33 -4.51 -16.47 0.39
N LEU A 34 -4.16 -15.54 1.30
CA LEU A 34 -2.83 -15.44 1.84
C LEU A 34 -2.46 -16.71 2.62
N ASN A 35 -1.27 -17.25 2.35
CA ASN A 35 -0.70 -18.32 3.15
C ASN A 35 0.13 -17.76 4.32
N GLU A 36 0.36 -18.58 5.35
CA GLU A 36 1.14 -18.17 6.52
C GLU A 36 2.58 -17.72 6.17
N LYS A 37 3.18 -18.29 5.13
CA LYS A 37 4.53 -17.94 4.68
C LYS A 37 4.64 -16.49 4.20
N HIS A 38 3.54 -15.92 3.70
CA HIS A 38 3.50 -14.53 3.20
C HIS A 38 2.91 -13.54 4.21
N LEU A 39 2.45 -14.01 5.38
CA LEU A 39 1.83 -13.15 6.40
C LEU A 39 2.77 -12.04 6.87
N ASN A 40 4.04 -12.35 7.12
CA ASN A 40 5.00 -11.35 7.57
C ASN A 40 5.27 -10.29 6.49
N SER A 41 5.38 -10.69 5.22
CA SER A 41 5.54 -9.77 4.10
C SER A 41 4.31 -8.85 3.95
N LEU A 42 3.11 -9.40 4.11
CA LEU A 42 1.88 -8.63 4.09
C LEU A 42 1.82 -7.64 5.26
N LYS A 43 2.17 -8.06 6.48
CA LYS A 43 2.21 -7.17 7.65
C LYS A 43 3.19 -6.01 7.44
N LEU A 44 4.37 -6.29 6.88
CA LEU A 44 5.34 -5.25 6.53
C LEU A 44 4.79 -4.28 5.48
N HIS A 45 4.16 -4.81 4.43
CA HIS A 45 3.51 -4.03 3.38
C HIS A 45 2.42 -3.11 3.95
N ILE A 46 1.46 -3.66 4.69
CA ILE A 46 0.36 -2.92 5.30
C ILE A 46 0.86 -1.90 6.31
N ASN A 47 1.88 -2.23 7.11
CA ASN A 47 2.48 -1.26 8.00
C ASN A 47 3.11 -0.10 7.22
N GLY A 48 3.83 -0.38 6.12
CA GLY A 48 4.37 0.66 5.24
C GLY A 48 3.29 1.56 4.65
N VAL A 49 2.20 0.99 4.17
CA VAL A 49 1.02 1.73 3.67
C VAL A 49 0.42 2.61 4.78
N GLY A 50 0.19 2.05 5.96
CA GLY A 50 -0.33 2.78 7.12
C GLY A 50 0.56 3.94 7.56
N GLN A 51 1.89 3.76 7.56
CA GLN A 51 2.85 4.84 7.81
C GLN A 51 2.79 5.91 6.71
N GLY A 52 2.67 5.51 5.44
CA GLY A 52 2.49 6.44 4.33
C GLY A 52 1.23 7.30 4.49
N PHE A 53 0.11 6.69 4.90
CA PHE A 53 -1.10 7.43 5.23
C PHE A 53 -0.90 8.35 6.43
N LEU A 54 -0.25 7.88 7.50
CA LEU A 54 0.07 8.71 8.66
C LEU A 54 0.89 9.94 8.27
N TRP A 55 1.97 9.78 7.51
CA TRP A 55 2.78 10.91 7.06
C TRP A 55 1.98 11.87 6.17
N SER A 56 1.23 11.33 5.21
CA SER A 56 0.38 12.13 4.31
C SER A 56 -0.67 12.92 5.08
N ASN A 57 -1.21 12.34 6.16
CA ASN A 57 -2.24 12.92 7.00
C ASN A 57 -1.72 14.09 7.85
N ASN A 58 -0.40 14.16 8.09
CA ASN A 58 0.24 15.22 8.88
C ASN A 58 0.93 16.28 8.01
N ILE A 59 0.71 16.28 6.69
CA ILE A 59 1.23 17.33 5.80
C ILE A 59 0.54 18.65 6.13
N GLU A 60 1.32 19.64 6.59
CA GLU A 60 0.81 20.98 6.88
C GLU A 60 0.14 21.63 5.66
N GLY A 61 -0.93 22.38 5.91
CA GLY A 61 -1.69 23.06 4.86
C GLY A 61 -2.58 22.16 4.00
N ARG A 62 -2.65 20.85 4.28
CA ARG A 62 -3.61 19.93 3.64
C ARG A 62 -4.66 19.45 4.64
N LYS A 63 -5.88 19.23 4.14
CA LYS A 63 -6.92 18.57 4.91
C LYS A 63 -6.50 17.12 5.17
N PRO A 64 -6.49 16.65 6.43
CA PRO A 64 -6.19 15.25 6.72
C PRO A 64 -7.25 14.33 6.12
N PHE A 65 -6.84 13.13 5.75
CA PHE A 65 -7.75 12.06 5.34
C PHE A 65 -8.60 11.58 6.52
N TYR A 66 -8.01 11.43 7.71
CA TYR A 66 -8.65 10.98 8.95
C TYR A 66 -8.07 11.72 10.15
N CYS A 67 -8.71 11.70 11.31
CA CYS A 67 -8.22 12.40 12.49
C CYS A 67 -7.46 11.46 13.41
N SER A 68 -6.15 11.66 13.57
CA SER A 68 -5.30 10.73 14.32
C SER A 68 -5.85 10.45 15.74
N PRO A 69 -5.90 9.18 16.18
CA PRO A 69 -6.44 8.80 17.50
C PRO A 69 -5.57 9.21 18.71
N GLY A 70 -4.81 10.30 18.59
CA GLY A 70 -3.97 10.86 19.65
C GLY A 70 -2.86 9.89 20.06
N LYS A 71 -3.03 9.23 21.21
CA LYS A 71 -2.01 8.38 21.83
C LYS A 71 -1.96 6.94 21.28
N LEU A 72 -2.93 6.54 20.47
CA LEU A 72 -2.96 5.18 19.91
C LEU A 72 -1.98 5.08 18.73
N ALA A 73 -0.87 4.38 18.94
CA ALA A 73 0.03 4.00 17.86
C ALA A 73 -0.55 2.77 17.14
N LEU A 74 -1.05 2.98 15.93
CA LEU A 74 -1.56 1.91 15.08
C LEU A 74 -0.39 1.08 14.54
N ASN A 75 -0.59 -0.24 14.47
CA ASN A 75 0.36 -1.20 13.92
C ASN A 75 -0.29 -2.08 12.84
N ALA A 76 0.49 -2.99 12.26
CA ALA A 76 0.03 -3.91 11.22
C ALA A 76 -1.24 -4.68 11.60
N ASP A 77 -1.34 -5.17 12.84
CA ASP A 77 -2.49 -5.96 13.28
C ASP A 77 -3.75 -5.08 13.39
N ASN A 78 -3.61 -3.84 13.88
CA ASN A 78 -4.73 -2.90 13.89
C ASN A 78 -5.18 -2.56 12.45
N TYR A 79 -4.23 -2.35 11.55
CA TYR A 79 -4.55 -2.07 10.15
C TYR A 79 -5.24 -3.25 9.45
N MET A 80 -4.80 -4.48 9.70
CA MET A 80 -5.46 -5.68 9.17
C MET A 80 -6.89 -5.81 9.70
N GLN A 81 -7.13 -5.56 11.00
CA GLN A 81 -8.50 -5.55 11.56
C GLN A 81 -9.39 -4.50 10.91
N ILE A 82 -8.85 -3.31 10.62
CA ILE A 82 -9.58 -2.25 9.91
C ILE A 82 -9.89 -2.69 8.46
N ILE A 83 -8.95 -3.35 7.77
CA ILE A 83 -9.20 -3.90 6.43
C ILE A 83 -10.31 -4.95 6.48
N ASP A 84 -10.23 -5.89 7.43
CA ASP A 84 -11.20 -6.97 7.60
C ASP A 84 -12.62 -6.44 7.83
N SER A 85 -12.76 -5.32 8.56
CA SER A 85 -14.07 -4.71 8.79
C SER A 85 -14.69 -4.09 7.52
N GLN A 86 -13.85 -3.71 6.55
CA GLN A 86 -14.29 -3.11 5.29
C GLN A 86 -14.64 -4.14 4.22
N ILE A 87 -13.98 -5.31 4.20
CA ILE A 87 -14.18 -6.36 3.18
C ILE A 87 -15.67 -6.65 2.89
N PRO A 88 -16.55 -6.89 3.88
CA PRO A 88 -17.96 -7.24 3.61
C PRO A 88 -18.75 -6.14 2.89
N LEU A 89 -18.33 -4.87 3.00
CA LEU A 89 -18.98 -3.75 2.34
C LEU A 89 -18.67 -3.73 0.84
N TYR A 90 -17.44 -4.11 0.47
CA TYR A 90 -16.94 -4.03 -0.91
C TYR A 90 -17.10 -5.35 -1.67
N GLU A 91 -17.14 -6.50 -1.00
CA GLU A 91 -17.43 -7.79 -1.65
C GLU A 91 -18.81 -7.79 -2.33
N LYS A 92 -19.78 -7.08 -1.74
CA LYS A 92 -21.13 -6.92 -2.32
C LYS A 92 -21.13 -6.18 -3.65
N SER A 93 -20.07 -5.43 -3.96
CA SER A 93 -19.95 -4.71 -5.23
C SER A 93 -19.49 -5.58 -6.40
N GLY A 94 -19.03 -6.82 -6.14
CA GLY A 94 -18.50 -7.73 -7.16
C GLY A 94 -17.13 -7.33 -7.74
N LYS A 95 -16.49 -6.29 -7.20
CA LYS A 95 -15.16 -5.82 -7.64
C LYS A 95 -14.09 -6.28 -6.67
N ASP A 96 -12.94 -6.71 -7.20
CA ASP A 96 -11.77 -7.05 -6.40
C ASP A 96 -10.96 -5.79 -6.09
N PHE A 97 -11.21 -5.20 -4.92
CA PHE A 97 -10.61 -3.93 -4.53
C PHE A 97 -9.21 -4.11 -3.92
N PRO A 98 -8.30 -3.13 -4.09
CA PRO A 98 -7.02 -3.08 -3.38
C PRO A 98 -7.24 -2.86 -1.87
N ILE A 99 -6.63 -3.69 -1.03
CA ILE A 99 -6.78 -3.64 0.43
C ILE A 99 -6.20 -2.35 1.04
N GLU A 100 -5.27 -1.69 0.34
CA GLU A 100 -4.71 -0.41 0.75
C GLU A 100 -5.79 0.69 0.74
N MET A 101 -6.73 0.63 -0.20
CA MET A 101 -7.88 1.54 -0.24
C MET A 101 -8.88 1.21 0.86
N LEU A 102 -9.12 -0.08 1.13
CA LEU A 102 -9.94 -0.51 2.26
C LEU A 102 -9.37 0.02 3.57
N LEU A 103 -8.05 -0.04 3.75
CA LEU A 103 -7.40 0.55 4.93
C LEU A 103 -7.68 2.05 5.04
N LEU A 104 -7.56 2.82 3.95
CA LEU A 104 -7.85 4.25 3.99
C LEU A 104 -9.31 4.52 4.38
N PHE A 105 -10.27 3.83 3.75
CA PHE A 105 -11.69 4.01 4.06
C PHE A 105 -12.02 3.63 5.50
N GLY A 106 -11.46 2.51 5.97
CA GLY A 106 -11.64 2.09 7.36
C GLY A 106 -11.01 3.05 8.36
N LEU A 107 -9.87 3.69 8.05
CA LEU A 107 -9.29 4.75 8.87
C LEU A 107 -10.19 6.00 8.93
N GLN A 108 -10.81 6.37 7.81
CA GLN A 108 -11.76 7.49 7.75
C GLN A 108 -13.02 7.22 8.58
N GLU A 109 -13.51 5.99 8.55
CA GLU A 109 -14.68 5.56 9.33
C GLU A 109 -14.35 5.43 10.82
N ALA A 110 -13.22 4.81 11.16
CA ALA A 110 -12.80 4.61 12.55
C ALA A 110 -12.42 5.93 13.23
N PHE A 111 -11.87 6.88 12.48
CA PHE A 111 -11.36 8.15 13.01
C PHE A 111 -11.81 9.35 12.18
N PRO A 112 -13.11 9.67 12.16
CA PRO A 112 -13.64 10.75 11.36
C PRO A 112 -13.16 12.11 11.90
N CYS A 113 -12.77 13.00 11.00
CA CYS A 113 -12.57 14.39 11.35
C CYS A 113 -13.92 15.10 11.50
N LYS A 114 -14.11 15.79 12.63
CA LYS A 114 -15.30 16.64 12.83
C LYS A 114 -15.28 17.78 11.80
N SER A 115 -16.43 18.00 11.17
CA SER A 115 -16.68 19.06 10.21
C SER A 115 -16.62 20.45 10.82
#